data_AF-A0A528G4B9-F1
#
_entry.id   AF-A0A528G4B9-F1
#
_cell.length_a   1.000
_cell.length_b   1.000
_cell.length_c   1.000
_cell.angle_alpha   90.00
_cell.angle_beta   90.00
_cell.angle_gamma   90.00
#
_symmetry.space_group_name_H-M   'P 1'
#
loop_
_entity.id
_entity.type
_entity.pdbx_description
1 polymer ?
#
loop_
_entity_poly.entity_id
_entity_poly.type
_entity_poly.pdbx_seq_one_letter_code
_entity_poly.pdbx_strand_id
1 'polypeptide(L)'
;KTQSGAPTWPVGIVGSLAHHNTVAAAAIAEKKLIAALGVDIEPDEPLPNDLIDLVATSREQTVYDLPLLQRRDLFVLKEAVYKACFPLCNQTLDFQDVE
;
A
#
# COMPACT_ATOMS: atom_id res chain seq x y z
N LYS A 1 -6.80 -1.47 -17.99
CA LYS A 1 -5.69 -1.14 -17.06
C LYS A 1 -5.02 0.11 -17.60
N THR A 2 -4.82 1.14 -16.77
CA THR A 2 -4.06 2.33 -17.18
C THR A 2 -2.58 1.95 -17.39
N GLN A 3 -1.79 2.89 -17.93
CA GLN A 3 -0.35 2.72 -18.10
C GLN A 3 0.40 2.48 -16.77
N SER A 4 -0.20 2.88 -15.65
CA SER A 4 0.29 2.63 -14.28
C SER A 4 -0.23 1.32 -13.66
N GLY A 5 -1.04 0.54 -14.37
CA GLY A 5 -1.68 -0.66 -13.80
C GLY A 5 -2.89 -0.38 -12.91
N ALA A 6 -3.17 0.89 -12.59
CA ALA A 6 -4.31 1.28 -11.77
C ALA A 6 -5.67 0.90 -12.44
N PRO A 7 -6.67 0.50 -11.63
CA PRO A 7 -8.02 0.25 -12.12
C PRO A 7 -8.71 1.53 -12.59
N THR A 8 -9.52 1.43 -13.64
CA THR A 8 -10.37 2.53 -14.10
C THR A 8 -11.72 2.41 -13.42
N TRP A 9 -12.09 3.41 -12.61
CA TRP A 9 -13.36 3.44 -11.89
C TRP A 9 -14.44 4.20 -12.67
N PRO A 10 -15.74 3.85 -12.48
CA PRO A 10 -16.85 4.65 -12.97
C PRO A 10 -16.79 6.10 -12.46
N VAL A 11 -17.44 7.01 -13.18
CA VAL A 11 -17.53 8.42 -12.77
C VAL A 11 -18.11 8.53 -11.37
N GLY A 12 -17.43 9.29 -10.50
CA GLY A 12 -17.87 9.51 -9.12
C GLY A 12 -17.48 8.42 -8.12
N ILE A 13 -16.80 7.36 -8.57
CA ILE A 13 -16.30 6.27 -7.70
C ILE A 13 -14.78 6.36 -7.58
N VAL A 14 -14.30 6.07 -6.37
CA VAL A 14 -12.89 5.76 -6.11
C VAL A 14 -12.81 4.36 -5.51
N GLY A 15 -11.66 3.72 -5.65
CA GLY A 15 -11.44 2.43 -5.04
C GLY A 15 -10.02 1.92 -5.15
N SER A 16 -9.79 0.81 -4.47
CA SER A 16 -8.52 0.10 -4.44
C SER A 16 -8.76 -1.40 -4.55
N LEU A 17 -7.81 -2.09 -5.16
CA LEU A 17 -7.81 -3.54 -5.32
C LEU A 17 -6.54 -4.11 -4.73
N ALA A 18 -6.67 -5.25 -4.06
CA ALA A 18 -5.56 -6.05 -3.57
C ALA A 18 -5.84 -7.52 -3.84
N HIS A 19 -4.79 -8.30 -4.10
CA HIS A 19 -4.94 -9.74 -4.18
C HIS A 19 -3.67 -10.45 -3.75
N HIS A 20 -3.87 -11.63 -3.19
CA HIS A 20 -2.86 -12.66 -3.00
C HIS A 20 -3.35 -13.94 -3.73
N ASN A 21 -2.53 -14.99 -3.75
CA ASN A 21 -2.82 -16.23 -4.48
C ASN A 21 -4.19 -16.88 -4.16
N THR A 22 -4.73 -16.62 -2.98
CA THR A 22 -5.95 -17.27 -2.46
C THR A 22 -7.08 -16.29 -2.14
N VAL A 23 -6.82 -14.99 -2.16
CA VAL A 23 -7.77 -13.96 -1.72
C VAL A 23 -7.65 -12.72 -2.59
N ALA A 24 -8.77 -12.08 -2.89
CA ALA A 24 -8.82 -10.77 -3.50
C ALA A 24 -9.78 -9.88 -2.70
N ALA A 25 -9.45 -8.61 -2.58
CA ALA A 25 -10.29 -7.61 -1.95
C ALA A 25 -10.44 -6.37 -2.83
N ALA A 26 -11.61 -5.76 -2.72
CA ALA A 26 -11.93 -4.49 -3.34
C ALA A 26 -12.59 -3.59 -2.30
N ALA A 27 -12.10 -2.36 -2.19
CA ALA A 27 -12.75 -1.30 -1.43
C ALA A 27 -13.14 -0.18 -2.38
N ILE A 28 -14.39 0.28 -2.30
CA ILE A 28 -14.92 1.36 -3.12
C ILE A 28 -15.66 2.38 -2.26
N ALA A 29 -15.66 3.63 -2.70
CA ALA A 29 -16.42 4.70 -2.07
C ALA A 29 -16.88 5.74 -3.09
N GLU A 30 -17.88 6.52 -2.68
CA GLU A 30 -18.27 7.72 -3.42
C GLU A 30 -17.21 8.79 -3.28
N LYS A 31 -16.71 9.32 -4.41
CA LYS A 31 -15.62 10.31 -4.47
C LYS A 31 -15.93 11.60 -3.69
N LYS A 32 -17.22 11.94 -3.56
CA LYS A 32 -17.66 13.13 -2.80
C LYS A 32 -17.52 12.98 -1.28
N LEU A 33 -17.43 11.74 -0.78
CA LEU A 33 -17.30 11.44 0.65
C LEU A 33 -15.86 11.08 1.01
N ILE A 34 -15.19 10.31 0.15
CA ILE A 34 -13.82 9.84 0.34
C ILE A 34 -13.01 10.18 -0.90
N ALA A 35 -11.91 10.92 -0.72
CA ALA A 35 -11.09 11.39 -1.84
C ALA A 35 -10.29 10.28 -2.52
N ALA A 36 -9.79 9.32 -1.73
CA ALA A 36 -9.06 8.16 -2.22
C ALA A 36 -9.08 7.01 -1.21
N LEU A 37 -8.81 5.80 -1.69
CA LEU A 37 -8.74 4.58 -0.89
C LEU A 37 -7.51 3.78 -1.32
N GLY A 38 -6.89 3.12 -0.35
CA GLY A 38 -5.80 2.18 -0.55
C GLY A 38 -6.02 0.96 0.30
N VAL A 39 -6.01 -0.22 -0.33
CA VAL A 39 -6.04 -1.50 0.38
C VAL A 39 -4.92 -2.37 -0.14
N ASP A 40 -4.32 -3.14 0.75
CA ASP A 40 -3.34 -4.15 0.41
C ASP A 40 -3.50 -5.39 1.29
N ILE A 41 -3.06 -6.54 0.78
CA ILE A 41 -3.17 -7.83 1.46
C ILE A 41 -1.89 -8.63 1.17
N GLU A 42 -1.21 -9.03 2.24
CA GLU A 42 -0.08 -9.97 2.20
C GLU A 42 -0.32 -11.14 3.16
N PRO A 43 0.38 -12.27 2.96
CA PRO A 43 0.40 -13.33 3.96
C PRO A 43 1.00 -12.85 5.28
N ASP A 44 0.51 -13.39 6.40
CA ASP A 44 1.09 -13.22 7.74
C ASP A 44 2.38 -14.05 7.87
N GLU A 45 3.39 -13.64 7.12
CA GLU A 45 4.69 -14.28 7.01
C GLU A 45 5.80 -13.22 7.16
N PRO A 46 7.02 -13.63 7.55
CA PRO A 46 8.10 -12.68 7.67
C PRO A 46 8.43 -11.97 6.35
N LEU A 47 8.85 -10.71 6.45
CA LEU A 47 9.48 -10.01 5.35
C LEU A 47 10.89 -10.59 5.13
N PRO A 48 11.31 -10.88 3.88
CA PRO A 48 12.69 -11.23 3.58
C PRO A 48 13.67 -10.22 4.18
N ASN A 49 14.72 -10.70 4.85
CA ASN A 49 15.64 -9.86 5.61
C ASN A 49 16.32 -8.78 4.74
N ASP A 50 16.51 -9.05 3.46
CA ASP A 50 17.11 -8.15 2.47
C ASP A 50 16.17 -7.04 1.98
N LEU A 51 14.88 -7.10 2.32
CA LEU A 51 13.90 -6.08 1.94
C LEU A 51 13.65 -5.04 3.04
N ILE A 52 14.04 -5.30 4.29
CA ILE A 52 13.78 -4.37 5.40
C ILE A 52 14.42 -3.00 5.12
N ASP A 53 15.66 -2.97 4.63
CA ASP A 53 16.35 -1.71 4.31
C ASP A 53 15.75 -0.95 3.12
N LEU A 54 14.99 -1.65 2.27
CA LEU A 54 14.24 -1.00 1.19
C LEU A 54 12.92 -0.42 1.70
N VAL A 55 12.24 -1.11 2.60
CA VAL A 55 10.88 -0.79 3.06
C VAL A 55 10.86 0.19 4.22
N ALA A 56 11.72 -0.02 5.22
CA ALA A 56 11.76 0.75 6.45
C ALA A 56 12.81 1.87 6.36
N THR A 57 12.43 3.09 6.72
CA THR A 57 13.39 4.19 6.87
C THR A 57 14.30 3.95 8.08
N SER A 58 15.45 4.63 8.13
CA SER A 58 16.35 4.56 9.28
C SER A 58 15.65 4.93 10.60
N ARG A 59 14.64 5.81 10.55
CA ARG A 59 13.88 6.17 11.75
C ARG A 59 12.91 5.07 12.15
N GLU A 60 12.14 4.51 11.21
CA GLU A 60 11.24 3.38 11.48
C GLU A 60 12.02 2.20 12.07
N GLN A 61 13.22 1.92 11.55
CA GLN A 61 14.11 0.89 12.08
C GLN A 61 14.59 1.16 13.53
N THR A 62 14.62 2.42 13.96
CA THR A 62 14.98 2.79 15.34
C THR A 62 13.79 2.85 16.29
N VAL A 63 12.59 3.08 15.76
CA VAL A 63 11.36 3.28 16.55
C VAL A 63 10.63 1.97 16.77
N TYR A 64 10.60 1.09 15.78
CA TYR A 64 9.91 -0.20 15.86
C TYR A 64 10.86 -1.33 16.26
N ASP A 65 10.37 -2.25 17.09
CA ASP A 65 11.13 -3.44 17.45
C ASP A 65 11.22 -4.42 16.27
N LEU A 66 12.30 -5.22 16.25
CA LEU A 66 12.55 -6.23 15.21
C LEU A 66 11.36 -7.17 14.93
N PRO A 67 10.56 -7.66 15.90
CA PRO A 67 9.43 -8.51 15.58
C PRO A 67 8.35 -7.84 14.73
N LEU A 68 8.18 -6.52 14.84
CA LEU A 68 7.26 -5.75 13.98
C LEU A 68 7.86 -5.53 12.60
N LEU A 69 9.16 -5.20 12.54
CA LEU A 69 9.87 -4.96 11.28
C LEU A 69 10.11 -6.23 10.46
N GLN A 70 10.18 -7.39 11.11
CA GLN A 70 10.31 -8.69 10.45
C GLN A 70 9.00 -9.19 9.85
N ARG A 71 7.87 -8.52 10.09
CA ARG A 71 6.59 -8.84 9.44
C ARG A 71 6.37 -7.99 8.21
N ARG A 72 5.52 -8.48 7.31
CA ARG A 72 5.07 -7.73 6.13
C ARG A 72 4.16 -6.54 6.47
N ASP A 73 3.85 -6.31 7.74
CA ASP A 73 2.93 -5.26 8.19
C ASP A 73 3.31 -3.88 7.64
N LEU A 74 4.58 -3.46 7.78
CA LEU A 74 5.04 -2.17 7.28
C LEU A 74 4.97 -2.08 5.75
N PHE A 75 5.33 -3.17 5.07
CA PHE A 75 5.24 -3.27 3.61
C PHE A 75 3.78 -3.10 3.14
N VAL A 76 2.84 -3.85 3.72
CA VAL A 76 1.40 -3.79 3.41
C VAL A 76 0.84 -2.38 3.64
N LEU A 77 1.21 -1.76 4.77
CA LEU A 77 0.75 -0.41 5.09
C LEU A 77 1.24 0.61 4.07
N LYS A 78 2.51 0.56 3.68
CA LYS A 78 3.07 1.48 2.70
C LYS A 78 2.52 1.25 1.29
N GLU A 79 2.29 0.01 0.88
CA GLU A 79 1.58 -0.30 -0.38
C GLU A 79 0.15 0.24 -0.38
N ALA A 80 -0.57 0.13 0.74
CA ALA A 80 -1.89 0.72 0.89
C ALA A 80 -1.84 2.25 0.78
N VAL A 81 -0.86 2.91 1.41
CA VAL A 81 -0.66 4.37 1.28
C VAL A 81 -0.37 4.75 -0.17
N TYR A 82 0.54 4.04 -0.85
CA TYR A 82 0.84 4.25 -2.27
C TYR A 82 -0.43 4.21 -3.12
N LYS A 83 -1.28 3.18 -2.95
CA LYS A 83 -2.52 3.03 -3.72
C LYS A 83 -3.54 4.12 -3.43
N ALA A 84 -3.55 4.70 -2.23
CA ALA A 84 -4.40 5.86 -1.91
C ALA A 84 -3.84 7.17 -2.49
N CYS A 85 -2.52 7.35 -2.47
CA CYS A 85 -1.86 8.58 -2.90
C CYS A 85 -1.71 8.69 -4.41
N PHE A 86 -1.40 7.59 -5.11
CA PHE A 86 -1.13 7.59 -6.56
C PHE A 86 -2.28 8.22 -7.38
N PRO A 87 -3.57 7.91 -7.14
CA PRO A 87 -4.67 8.54 -7.88
C PRO A 87 -4.84 10.05 -7.62
N LEU A 88 -4.30 10.57 -6.50
CA LEU A 88 -4.39 11.98 -6.12
C LEU A 88 -3.23 12.79 -6.69
N CYS A 89 -2.00 12.27 -6.57
CA CYS A 89 -0.78 12.99 -6.90
C CYS A 89 -0.26 12.66 -8.31
N ASN A 90 -0.67 11.52 -8.88
CA ASN A 90 -0.13 10.96 -10.12
C ASN A 90 1.41 10.90 -10.12
N GLN A 91 1.98 10.60 -8.95
CA GLN A 91 3.40 10.46 -8.69
C GLN A 91 3.64 9.10 -8.03
N THR A 92 4.73 8.46 -8.41
CA THR A 92 5.21 7.27 -7.72
C THR A 92 5.78 7.69 -6.37
N LEU A 93 5.43 6.95 -5.31
CA LEU A 93 6.08 7.05 -4.01
C LEU A 93 6.86 5.76 -3.81
N ASP A 94 8.11 5.90 -3.42
CA ASP A 94 8.92 4.78 -2.95
C ASP A 94 8.64 4.56 -1.45
N PHE A 95 8.98 3.39 -0.92
CA PHE A 95 8.78 3.08 0.50
C PHE A 95 9.43 4.10 1.44
N GLN A 96 10.56 4.68 1.02
CA GLN A 96 11.32 5.65 1.80
C GLN A 96 10.68 7.05 1.81
N ASP A 97 9.66 7.32 0.99
CA ASP A 97 8.95 8.60 0.94
C ASP A 97 7.85 8.72 2.00
N VAL A 98 7.59 7.65 2.78
CA VAL A 98 6.47 7.53 3.72
C VAL A 98 6.98 7.02 5.08
N GLU A 99 6.53 7.66 6.18
CA GLU A 99 6.69 7.23 7.58
C GLU A 99 5.36 7.36 8.35
#